data_AF-X0VY18-F1
#
_entry.id   AF-X0VY18-F1
#
_cell.length_a   1.000
_cell.length_b   1.000
_cell.length_c   1.000
_cell.angle_alpha   90.00
_cell.angle_beta   90.00
_cell.angle_gamma   90.00
#
_symmetry.space_group_name_H-M   'P 1'
#
loop_
_entity.id
_entity.type
_entity.pdbx_description
1 polymer ?
#
loop_
_entity_poly.entity_id
_entity_poly.type
_entity_poly.pdbx_seq_one_letter_code
_entity_poly.pdbx_strand_id
1 'polypeptide(L)'
;MKKTKIDPIREIMLTILVKIDSQQGYINILLSKSLDKEKIYTRDAAFITEITYGVVRNRNKLDWTISQFSTKPLSETAVLIRNILRMGVYQLLFLDKVPDYAVCNESVQLAKKYGNPGIAKFANGVLRNIIRNRENIRWPDKEKETALYISTIYSYPLQIVERWLK
;
A
#
# COMPACT_ATOMS: atom_id res chain seq x y z
N MET A 1 0.56 -26.49 15.87
CA MET A 1 0.68 -25.44 14.84
C MET A 1 1.23 -24.17 15.49
N LYS A 2 2.43 -23.70 15.13
CA LYS A 2 2.97 -22.42 15.67
C LYS A 2 2.06 -21.28 15.20
N LYS A 3 1.33 -20.64 16.11
CA LYS A 3 0.59 -19.39 15.83
C LYS A 3 1.61 -18.41 15.24
N THR A 4 1.46 -18.08 13.97
CA THR A 4 2.36 -17.15 13.30
C THR A 4 2.10 -15.79 13.93
N LYS A 5 3.10 -15.25 14.63
CA LYS A 5 2.99 -13.97 15.35
C LYS A 5 2.93 -12.88 14.29
N ILE A 6 1.72 -12.38 14.04
CA ILE A 6 1.47 -11.26 13.13
C ILE A 6 1.98 -10.01 13.81
N ASP A 7 2.65 -9.13 13.05
CA ASP A 7 3.06 -7.84 13.55
C ASP A 7 1.82 -6.96 13.85
N PRO A 8 1.52 -6.66 15.12
CA PRO A 8 0.35 -5.85 15.49
C PRO A 8 0.43 -4.45 14.87
N ILE A 9 1.64 -3.93 14.63
CA ILE A 9 1.86 -2.60 14.08
C ILE A 9 1.32 -2.50 12.64
N ARG A 10 1.63 -3.49 11.81
CA ARG A 10 1.13 -3.55 10.43
C ARG A 10 -0.36 -3.86 10.35
N GLU A 11 -0.89 -4.61 11.31
CA GLU A 11 -2.34 -4.85 11.40
C GLU A 11 -3.13 -3.56 11.70
N ILE A 12 -2.60 -2.70 12.58
CA ILE A 12 -3.18 -1.38 12.86
C ILE A 12 -3.20 -0.51 11.61
N MET A 13 -2.07 -0.41 10.89
CA MET A 13 -1.98 0.34 9.63
C MET A 13 -3.02 -0.14 8.61
N LEU A 14 -3.12 -1.46 8.43
CA LEU A 14 -4.09 -2.06 7.51
C LEU A 14 -5.52 -1.69 7.89
N THR A 15 -5.85 -1.77 9.18
CA THR A 15 -7.18 -1.42 9.69
C THR A 15 -7.51 0.05 9.42
N ILE A 16 -6.55 0.96 9.60
CA ILE A 16 -6.73 2.39 9.32
C ILE A 16 -6.96 2.60 7.82
N LEU A 17 -6.14 2.01 6.96
CA LEU A 17 -6.26 2.16 5.51
C LEU A 17 -7.59 1.61 4.96
N VAL A 18 -8.07 0.49 5.50
CA VAL A 18 -9.38 -0.07 5.12
C VAL A 18 -10.52 0.88 5.54
N LYS A 19 -10.44 1.53 6.71
CA LYS A 19 -11.43 2.53 7.13
C LYS A 19 -11.42 3.80 6.29
N ILE A 20 -10.24 4.24 5.84
CA ILE A 20 -10.11 5.36 4.90
C ILE A 20 -10.80 5.00 3.57
N ASP A 21 -10.60 3.77 3.08
CA ASP A 21 -11.23 3.29 1.84
C ASP A 21 -12.75 3.17 1.93
N SER A 22 -13.29 2.88 3.10
CA SER A 22 -14.74 2.86 3.34
C SER A 22 -15.33 4.24 3.66
N GLN A 23 -14.57 5.33 3.48
CA GLN A 23 -14.96 6.72 3.78
C GLN A 23 -15.40 6.95 5.24
N GLN A 24 -14.90 6.16 6.18
CA GLN A 24 -15.30 6.23 7.60
C GLN A 24 -14.53 7.28 8.42
N GLY A 25 -13.84 8.22 7.77
CA GLY A 25 -13.22 9.35 8.45
C GLY A 25 -11.93 9.85 7.80
N TYR A 26 -11.47 10.98 8.31
CA TYR A 26 -10.22 11.61 7.88
C TYR A 26 -9.01 10.88 8.47
N ILE A 27 -7.93 10.80 7.70
CA ILE A 27 -6.70 10.08 8.05
C ILE A 27 -6.12 10.52 9.41
N ASN A 28 -6.09 11.83 9.68
CA ASN A 28 -5.56 12.38 10.92
C ASN A 28 -6.38 11.94 12.15
N ILE A 29 -7.71 11.90 12.04
CA ILE A 29 -8.60 11.48 13.11
C ILE A 29 -8.50 9.96 13.35
N LEU A 30 -8.45 9.18 12.26
CA LEU A 30 -8.34 7.73 12.36
C LEU A 30 -6.99 7.29 12.93
N LEU A 31 -5.91 8.00 12.59
CA LEU A 31 -4.57 7.78 13.15
C LEU A 31 -4.54 8.11 14.63
N SER A 32 -4.91 9.33 15.03
CA SER A 32 -4.87 9.72 16.44
C SER A 32 -5.69 8.77 17.31
N LYS A 33 -6.94 8.50 16.91
CA LYS A 33 -7.82 7.56 17.63
C LYS A 33 -7.24 6.16 17.74
N SER A 34 -6.56 5.66 16.71
CA SER A 34 -5.98 4.31 16.74
C SER A 34 -4.72 4.26 17.61
N LEU A 35 -3.86 5.28 17.54
CA LEU A 35 -2.65 5.37 18.35
C LEU A 35 -2.97 5.54 19.84
N ASP A 36 -3.93 6.40 20.18
CA ASP A 36 -4.37 6.64 21.55
C ASP A 36 -5.01 5.38 22.16
N LYS A 37 -5.87 4.70 21.38
CA LYS A 37 -6.56 3.46 21.81
C LYS A 37 -5.56 2.35 22.14
N GLU A 38 -4.55 2.16 21.29
CA GLU A 38 -3.54 1.12 21.46
C GLU A 38 -2.36 1.60 22.34
N LYS A 39 -2.40 2.84 22.83
CA LYS A 39 -1.38 3.49 23.67
C LYS A 39 0.03 3.46 23.06
N ILE A 40 0.13 3.71 21.75
CA ILE A 40 1.38 3.69 20.99
C ILE A 40 1.90 5.12 20.83
N TYR A 41 2.98 5.46 21.53
CA TYR A 41 3.53 6.83 21.56
C TYR A 41 5.00 6.93 21.15
N THR A 42 5.60 5.83 20.67
CA THR A 42 7.05 5.71 20.45
C THR A 42 7.40 5.61 18.97
N ARG A 43 8.56 5.02 18.64
CA ARG A 43 9.02 4.74 17.26
C ARG A 43 7.95 4.06 16.39
N ASP A 44 7.12 3.19 16.99
CA ASP A 44 6.06 2.50 16.26
C ASP A 44 4.96 3.47 15.80
N ALA A 45 4.66 4.53 16.55
CA ALA A 45 3.72 5.57 16.15
C ALA A 45 4.22 6.31 14.91
N ALA A 46 5.52 6.64 14.87
CA ALA A 46 6.14 7.27 13.71
C ALA A 46 6.09 6.34 12.49
N PHE A 47 6.35 5.04 12.67
CA PHE A 47 6.28 4.07 11.58
C PHE A 47 4.84 3.87 11.04
N ILE A 48 3.84 3.77 11.92
CA ILE A 48 2.41 3.72 11.55
C ILE A 48 2.02 4.95 10.76
N THR A 49 2.41 6.13 11.25
CA THR A 49 2.11 7.41 10.62
C THR A 49 2.74 7.50 9.23
N GLU A 50 4.04 7.19 9.13
CA GLU A 50 4.80 7.20 7.88
C GLU A 50 4.16 6.30 6.82
N ILE A 51 3.88 5.03 7.14
CA ILE A 51 3.29 4.11 6.17
C ILE A 51 1.87 4.52 5.81
N THR A 52 1.05 4.92 6.78
CA THR A 52 -0.36 5.25 6.51
C THR A 52 -0.47 6.48 5.61
N TYR A 53 0.24 7.56 5.95
CA TYR A 53 0.27 8.75 5.10
C TYR A 53 0.96 8.49 3.76
N GLY A 54 2.06 7.74 3.78
CA GLY A 54 2.81 7.36 2.59
C GLY A 54 1.96 6.62 1.57
N VAL A 55 1.19 5.62 2.03
CA VAL A 55 0.26 4.85 1.18
C VAL A 55 -0.86 5.72 0.63
N VAL A 56 -1.47 6.60 1.44
CA VAL A 56 -2.53 7.49 0.96
C VAL A 56 -2.00 8.51 -0.03
N ARG A 57 -0.85 9.13 0.26
CA ARG A 57 -0.21 10.16 -0.59
C ARG A 57 0.24 9.60 -1.94
N ASN A 58 0.69 8.34 -1.98
CA ASN A 58 1.24 7.73 -3.19
C ASN A 58 0.30 6.72 -3.84
N ARG A 59 -1.00 6.75 -3.52
CA ARG A 59 -1.95 5.69 -3.89
C ARG A 59 -1.94 5.36 -5.38
N ASN A 60 -2.01 6.35 -6.27
CA ASN A 60 -2.05 6.09 -7.71
C ASN A 60 -0.73 5.49 -8.20
N LYS A 61 0.40 5.97 -7.67
CA LYS A 61 1.73 5.43 -7.98
C LYS A 61 1.87 3.98 -7.54
N LEU A 62 1.41 3.67 -6.33
CA LEU A 62 1.43 2.32 -5.79
C LEU A 62 0.51 1.40 -6.59
N ASP A 63 -0.71 1.83 -6.89
CA ASP A 63 -1.68 1.06 -7.67
C ASP A 63 -1.18 0.80 -9.09
N TRP A 64 -0.61 1.81 -9.74
CA TRP A 64 0.06 1.67 -11.03
C TRP A 64 1.17 0.62 -10.97
N THR A 65 2.06 0.74 -9.97
CA THR A 65 3.15 -0.24 -9.79
C THR A 65 2.59 -1.65 -9.63
N ILE A 66 1.65 -1.87 -8.71
CA ILE A 66 1.08 -3.20 -8.46
C ILE A 66 0.42 -3.74 -9.73
N SER A 67 -0.27 -2.91 -10.51
CA SER A 67 -0.95 -3.33 -11.73
C SER A 67 -0.02 -3.92 -12.78
N GLN A 68 1.24 -3.45 -12.85
CA GLN A 68 2.23 -3.96 -13.80
C GLN A 68 2.75 -5.36 -13.44
N PHE A 69 2.62 -5.78 -12.18
CA PHE A 69 3.14 -7.07 -11.70
C PHE A 69 2.05 -8.00 -11.15
N SER A 70 0.79 -7.58 -11.22
CA SER A 70 -0.36 -8.34 -10.79
C SER A 70 -0.99 -9.08 -11.97
N THR A 71 -1.35 -10.35 -11.75
CA THR A 71 -2.14 -11.13 -12.74
C THR A 71 -3.63 -10.81 -12.68
N LYS A 72 -4.07 -10.01 -11.71
CA LYS A 72 -5.48 -9.61 -11.53
C LYS A 72 -5.60 -8.09 -11.46
N PRO A 73 -6.68 -7.50 -12.01
CA PRO A 73 -6.97 -6.10 -11.81
C PRO A 73 -7.08 -5.75 -10.32
N LEU A 74 -6.50 -4.61 -9.91
CA LEU A 74 -6.61 -4.14 -8.52
C LEU A 74 -8.04 -3.78 -8.13
N SER A 75 -8.87 -3.39 -9.09
CA SER A 75 -10.30 -3.11 -8.89
C SER A 75 -11.08 -4.35 -8.44
N GLU A 76 -10.68 -5.53 -8.90
CA GLU A 76 -11.27 -6.83 -8.53
C GLU A 76 -10.64 -7.43 -7.27
N THR A 77 -9.55 -6.82 -6.78
CA THR A 77 -8.88 -7.27 -5.56
C THR A 77 -9.59 -6.67 -4.35
N ALA A 78 -9.96 -7.54 -3.40
CA ALA A 78 -10.59 -7.11 -2.16
C ALA A 78 -9.79 -5.97 -1.48
N VAL A 79 -10.50 -4.94 -1.02
CA VAL A 79 -9.92 -3.69 -0.47
C VAL A 79 -8.80 -3.96 0.54
N LEU A 80 -9.02 -4.93 1.43
CA LEU A 80 -8.03 -5.32 2.43
C LEU A 80 -6.74 -5.84 1.79
N ILE A 81 -6.84 -6.73 0.79
CA ILE A 81 -5.68 -7.29 0.09
C ILE A 81 -4.96 -6.23 -0.74
N ARG A 82 -5.71 -5.32 -1.37
CA ARG A 82 -5.15 -4.18 -2.08
C ARG A 82 -4.33 -3.29 -1.14
N ASN A 83 -4.82 -3.03 0.07
CA ASN A 83 -4.06 -2.24 1.06
C ASN A 83 -2.84 -2.99 1.62
N ILE A 84 -2.88 -4.32 1.77
CA ILE A 84 -1.68 -5.10 2.08
C ILE A 84 -0.61 -4.91 0.99
N LEU A 85 -0.99 -5.02 -0.28
CA LEU A 85 -0.08 -4.81 -1.41
C LEU A 85 0.46 -3.38 -1.43
N ARG A 86 -0.39 -2.37 -1.28
CA ARG A 86 0.04 -0.95 -1.23
C ARG A 86 1.04 -0.69 -0.10
N MET A 87 0.78 -1.21 1.10
CA MET A 87 1.72 -1.10 2.22
C MET A 87 3.06 -1.76 1.91
N GLY A 88 3.02 -2.96 1.31
CA GLY A 88 4.23 -3.69 0.92
C GLY A 88 5.04 -2.92 -0.12
N VAL A 89 4.40 -2.49 -1.20
CA VAL A 89 5.05 -1.73 -2.27
C VAL A 89 5.57 -0.38 -1.76
N TYR A 90 4.86 0.30 -0.86
CA TYR A 90 5.36 1.54 -0.26
C TYR A 90 6.67 1.30 0.51
N GLN A 91 6.71 0.26 1.35
CA GLN A 91 7.94 -0.09 2.07
C GLN A 91 9.10 -0.41 1.10
N LEU A 92 8.83 -1.17 0.03
CA LEU A 92 9.86 -1.56 -0.94
C LEU A 92 10.42 -0.39 -1.77
N LEU A 93 9.58 0.60 -2.09
CA LEU A 93 9.97 1.70 -2.98
C LEU A 93 10.48 2.94 -2.24
N PHE A 94 10.08 3.12 -0.98
CA PHE A 94 10.33 4.39 -0.26
C PHE A 94 11.08 4.22 1.06
N LEU A 95 11.21 3.00 1.61
CA LEU A 95 11.82 2.78 2.93
C LEU A 95 13.05 1.87 2.87
N ASP A 96 14.24 2.46 2.73
CA ASP A 96 15.52 1.74 2.65
C ASP A 96 15.85 0.87 3.89
N LYS A 97 15.26 1.21 5.04
CA LYS A 97 15.54 0.55 6.32
C LYS A 97 14.71 -0.72 6.56
N VAL A 98 13.75 -1.05 5.68
CA VAL A 98 12.90 -2.23 5.83
C VAL A 98 13.37 -3.32 4.85
N PRO A 99 13.93 -4.45 5.32
CA PRO A 99 14.40 -5.49 4.43
C PRO A 99 13.29 -6.11 3.57
N ASP A 100 13.58 -6.35 2.29
CA ASP A 100 12.65 -6.95 1.32
C ASP A 100 11.96 -8.23 1.84
N TYR A 101 12.72 -9.12 2.48
CA TYR A 101 12.19 -10.38 3.03
C TYR A 101 11.16 -10.15 4.15
N ALA A 102 11.36 -9.10 4.96
CA ALA A 102 10.47 -8.75 6.05
C ALA A 102 9.15 -8.21 5.48
N VAL A 103 9.22 -7.36 4.45
CA VAL A 103 8.03 -6.84 3.75
C VAL A 103 7.20 -7.99 3.18
N CYS A 104 7.83 -8.94 2.49
CA CYS A 104 7.14 -10.11 1.95
C CYS A 104 6.53 -10.98 3.06
N ASN A 105 7.28 -11.29 4.11
CA ASN A 105 6.79 -12.15 5.19
C ASN A 105 5.56 -11.54 5.86
N GLU A 106 5.62 -10.27 6.28
CA GLU A 106 4.51 -9.62 6.97
C GLU A 106 3.27 -9.49 6.09
N SER A 107 3.46 -9.14 4.81
CA SER A 107 2.35 -9.07 3.85
C SER A 107 1.69 -10.44 3.66
N VAL A 108 2.48 -11.52 3.63
CA VAL A 108 1.98 -12.90 3.57
C VAL A 108 1.20 -13.26 4.82
N GLN A 109 1.69 -12.90 6.01
CA GLN A 109 0.97 -13.21 7.25
C GLN A 109 -0.38 -12.48 7.32
N LEU A 110 -0.43 -11.20 6.97
CA LEU A 110 -1.68 -10.45 6.88
C LEU A 110 -2.64 -11.07 5.85
N ALA A 111 -2.13 -11.42 4.67
CA ALA A 111 -2.95 -12.01 3.61
C ALA A 111 -3.48 -13.41 3.99
N LYS A 112 -2.73 -14.20 4.77
CA LYS A 112 -3.20 -15.48 5.33
C LYS A 112 -4.31 -15.26 6.35
N LYS A 113 -4.18 -14.27 7.22
CA LYS A 113 -5.18 -13.98 8.28
C LYS A 113 -6.51 -13.52 7.71
N TYR A 114 -6.47 -12.59 6.77
CA TYR A 114 -7.69 -11.93 6.27
C TYR A 114 -8.19 -12.48 4.93
N GLY A 115 -7.42 -13.35 4.30
CA GLY A 115 -7.79 -14.02 3.06
C GLY A 115 -7.72 -15.53 3.23
N ASN A 116 -6.95 -16.17 2.36
CA ASN A 116 -6.74 -17.60 2.35
C ASN A 116 -5.32 -17.92 1.84
N PRO A 117 -4.85 -19.17 1.88
CA PRO A 117 -3.52 -19.53 1.41
C PRO A 117 -3.24 -19.14 -0.05
N GLY A 118 -4.26 -19.14 -0.92
CA GLY A 118 -4.13 -18.71 -2.32
C GLY A 118 -3.86 -17.21 -2.44
N ILE A 119 -4.59 -16.39 -1.67
CA ILE A 119 -4.39 -14.93 -1.60
C ILE A 119 -3.01 -14.58 -1.04
N ALA A 120 -2.54 -15.33 -0.03
CA ALA A 120 -1.20 -15.16 0.50
C ALA A 120 -0.11 -15.47 -0.53
N LYS A 121 -0.28 -16.54 -1.32
CA LYS A 121 0.63 -16.86 -2.44
C LYS A 121 0.61 -15.78 -3.50
N PHE A 122 -0.57 -15.26 -3.84
CA PHE A 122 -0.73 -14.14 -4.78
C PHE A 122 0.02 -12.90 -4.31
N ALA A 123 -0.23 -12.44 -3.08
CA ALA A 123 0.44 -11.25 -2.54
C ALA A 123 1.97 -11.40 -2.51
N ASN A 124 2.46 -12.57 -2.09
CA ASN A 124 3.89 -12.88 -2.13
C ASN A 124 4.46 -12.84 -3.56
N GLY A 125 3.73 -13.43 -4.52
CA GLY A 125 4.13 -13.47 -5.92
C GLY A 125 4.29 -12.07 -6.50
N VAL A 126 3.30 -11.20 -6.27
CA VAL A 126 3.33 -9.79 -6.72
C VAL A 126 4.52 -9.06 -6.10
N LEU A 127 4.69 -9.10 -4.78
CA LEU A 127 5.76 -8.37 -4.10
C LEU A 127 7.16 -8.87 -4.50
N ARG A 128 7.36 -10.18 -4.62
CA ARG A 128 8.63 -10.74 -5.12
C ARG A 128 8.88 -10.39 -6.59
N ASN A 129 7.83 -10.28 -7.39
CA ASN A 129 7.99 -9.85 -8.77
C ASN A 129 8.43 -8.38 -8.86
N ILE A 130 7.87 -7.52 -8.00
CA ILE A 130 8.27 -6.12 -7.85
C ILE A 130 9.72 -6.03 -7.39
N ILE A 131 10.13 -6.75 -6.35
CA ILE A 131 11.53 -6.73 -5.86
C ILE A 131 12.53 -7.01 -6.99
N ARG A 132 12.25 -7.99 -7.85
CA ARG A 132 13.13 -8.37 -8.97
C ARG A 132 13.15 -7.36 -10.12
N ASN A 133 12.10 -6.54 -10.25
CA ASN A 133 11.88 -5.70 -11.43
C ASN A 133 11.56 -4.24 -11.11
N ARG A 134 11.81 -3.77 -9.89
CA ARG A 134 11.45 -2.41 -9.45
C ARG A 134 12.19 -1.32 -10.24
N GLU A 135 13.37 -1.61 -10.74
CA GLU A 135 14.12 -0.72 -11.64
C GLU A 135 13.51 -0.63 -13.04
N ASN A 136 12.63 -1.58 -13.40
CA ASN A 136 12.00 -1.69 -14.71
C ASN A 136 10.52 -1.25 -14.70
N ILE A 137 10.06 -0.55 -13.65
CA ILE A 137 8.71 0.01 -13.59
C ILE A 137 8.54 1.01 -14.73
N ARG A 138 7.54 0.79 -15.58
CA ARG A 138 7.26 1.69 -16.72
C ARG A 138 6.26 2.74 -16.29
N TRP A 139 6.67 3.99 -16.25
CA TRP A 139 5.78 5.11 -15.97
C TRP A 139 5.10 5.61 -17.24
N PRO A 140 3.92 6.25 -17.15
CA PRO A 140 3.32 6.94 -18.28
C PRO A 140 4.30 7.92 -18.92
N ASP A 141 4.21 8.14 -20.22
CA ASP A 141 5.09 9.09 -20.89
C ASP A 141 4.79 10.52 -20.43
N LYS A 142 5.82 11.26 -20.01
CA LYS A 142 5.66 12.60 -19.44
C LYS A 142 5.13 13.62 -20.45
N GLU A 143 5.45 13.46 -21.73
CA GLU A 143 5.09 14.41 -22.78
C GLU A 143 3.81 13.96 -23.49
N LYS A 144 3.74 12.69 -23.90
CA LYS A 144 2.61 12.13 -24.65
C LYS A 144 1.40 11.86 -23.77
N GLU A 145 1.62 11.50 -22.51
CA GLU A 145 0.58 11.11 -21.56
C GLU A 145 0.62 12.01 -20.30
N THR A 146 0.88 13.32 -20.49
CA THR A 146 1.11 14.29 -19.42
C THR A 146 0.10 14.20 -18.26
N ALA A 147 -1.21 14.14 -18.57
CA ALA A 147 -2.24 14.07 -17.54
C ALA A 147 -2.16 12.78 -16.70
N LEU A 148 -1.94 11.65 -17.38
CA LEU A 148 -1.79 10.34 -16.73
C LEU A 148 -0.48 10.25 -15.94
N TYR A 149 0.60 10.83 -16.45
CA TYR A 149 1.87 10.95 -15.74
C TYR A 149 1.68 11.71 -14.43
N ILE A 150 1.08 12.91 -14.46
CA ILE A 150 0.87 13.72 -13.25
C ILE A 150 -0.04 12.99 -12.26
N SER A 151 -1.16 12.45 -12.75
CA SER A 151 -2.11 11.65 -11.96
C SER A 151 -1.42 10.47 -11.26
N THR A 152 -0.56 9.74 -11.98
CA THR A 152 0.14 8.57 -11.46
C THR A 152 1.23 8.94 -10.49
N ILE A 153 2.14 9.85 -10.88
CA ILE A 153 3.34 10.17 -10.12
C ILE A 153 3.04 10.95 -8.84
N TYR A 154 2.07 11.86 -8.89
CA TYR A 154 1.71 12.74 -7.79
C TYR A 154 0.39 12.38 -7.11
N SER A 155 -0.28 11.32 -7.56
CA SER A 155 -1.55 10.82 -7.01
C SER A 155 -2.69 11.84 -6.98
N TYR A 156 -2.71 12.74 -7.97
CA TYR A 156 -3.87 13.60 -8.21
C TYR A 156 -4.97 12.85 -8.95
N PRO A 157 -6.26 13.16 -8.72
CA PRO A 157 -7.34 12.60 -9.52
C PRO A 157 -7.18 12.98 -10.99
N LEU A 158 -7.20 11.98 -11.89
CA LEU A 158 -6.95 12.17 -13.32
C LEU A 158 -7.83 13.28 -13.93
N GLN A 159 -9.13 13.26 -13.63
CA GLN A 159 -10.09 14.24 -14.15
C GLN A 159 -9.76 15.69 -13.77
N ILE A 160 -9.15 15.92 -12.61
CA ILE A 160 -8.74 17.25 -12.15
C ILE A 160 -7.51 17.71 -12.93
N VAL A 161 -6.55 16.81 -13.14
CA VAL A 161 -5.35 17.10 -13.92
C VAL A 161 -5.72 17.41 -15.38
N GLU A 162 -6.58 16.59 -15.99
CA GLU A 162 -7.09 16.81 -17.35
C GLU A 162 -7.80 18.16 -17.49
N ARG A 163 -8.50 18.61 -16.45
CA ARG A 163 -9.13 19.92 -16.42
C ARG A 163 -8.13 21.07 -16.32
N TRP A 164 -7.01 20.90 -15.61
CA TRP A 164 -5.99 21.94 -15.44
C TRP A 164 -5.06 22.10 -16.65
N LEU A 165 -4.93 21.07 -17.49
CA LEU A 165 -4.10 21.10 -18.70
C LEU A 165 -4.83 21.64 -19.94
N LYS A 166 -6.14 21.89 -19.83
CA LYS A 166 -6.94 22.58 -20.85
C LYS A 166 -6.87 24.09 -20.64
#